data_AF-A0A239F2N4-F1
#
_entry.id   AF-A0A239F2N4-F1
#
_cell.length_a   1.000
_cell.length_b   1.000
_cell.length_c   1.000
_cell.angle_alpha   90.00
_cell.angle_beta   90.00
_cell.angle_gamma   90.00
#
_symmetry.space_group_name_H-M   'P 1'
#
loop_
_entity.id
_entity.type
_entity.pdbx_description
1 polymer ?
#
loop_
_entity_poly.entity_id
_entity_poly.type
_entity_poly.pdbx_seq_one_letter_code
_entity_poly.pdbx_strand_id
1 'polypeptide(L)'
;MAKLDFWYSIGSTYSYLTVMRMGDYARDNGLDVTWRPFDVRHIMVAQKNIPFRDKPVKTAYMWRDMERRAELYGLPIRVPRPPIRFRTCRWPTESRYWA
;
A
#
# COMPACT_ATOMS: atom_id res chain seq x y z
N MET A 1 -5.88 5.27 -25.10
CA MET A 1 -5.59 4.67 -23.77
C MET A 1 -6.75 4.98 -22.86
N ALA A 2 -7.21 4.00 -22.07
CA ALA A 2 -8.26 4.23 -21.07
C ALA A 2 -7.65 4.93 -19.85
N LYS A 3 -8.37 5.91 -19.28
CA LYS A 3 -7.92 6.68 -18.12
C LYS A 3 -8.35 6.01 -16.82
N LEU A 4 -7.45 5.96 -15.84
CA LEU A 4 -7.70 5.39 -14.52
C LEU A 4 -7.23 6.35 -13.43
N ASP A 5 -8.15 6.81 -12.58
CA ASP A 5 -7.79 7.53 -11.36
C ASP A 5 -7.40 6.53 -10.26
N PHE A 6 -6.15 6.58 -9.80
CA PHE A 6 -5.64 5.67 -8.79
C PHE A 6 -5.34 6.39 -7.47
N TRP A 7 -6.22 6.21 -6.50
CA TRP A 7 -6.09 6.77 -5.15
C TRP A 7 -5.26 5.87 -4.24
N TYR A 8 -4.24 6.42 -3.60
CA TYR A 8 -3.39 5.66 -2.68
C TYR A 8 -2.88 6.50 -1.51
N SER A 9 -2.43 5.83 -0.44
CA SER A 9 -1.93 6.52 0.74
C SER A 9 -0.61 5.94 1.24
N ILE A 10 0.37 6.82 1.48
CA ILE A 10 1.66 6.49 2.06
C ILE A 10 1.45 6.21 3.55
N GLY A 11 1.37 4.94 3.91
CA GLY A 11 1.04 4.48 5.27
C GLY A 11 0.07 3.30 5.28
N SER A 12 -0.64 3.07 4.17
CA SER A 12 -1.41 1.86 3.95
C SER A 12 -0.50 0.73 3.46
N THR A 13 -0.47 -0.39 4.20
CA THR A 13 0.32 -1.59 3.84
C THR A 13 -0.16 -2.16 2.50
N TYR A 14 -1.47 -2.21 2.26
CA TYR A 14 -2.03 -2.75 1.02
C TYR A 14 -1.82 -1.84 -0.19
N SER A 15 -1.83 -0.52 0.01
CA SER A 15 -1.56 0.42 -1.09
C SER A 15 -0.17 0.22 -1.68
N TYR A 16 0.82 -0.12 -0.84
CA TYR A 16 2.17 -0.44 -1.30
C TYR A 16 2.19 -1.60 -2.31
N LEU A 17 1.53 -2.73 -2.00
CA LEU A 17 1.50 -3.91 -2.89
C LEU A 17 0.95 -3.57 -4.27
N THR A 18 -0.07 -2.73 -4.33
CA THR A 18 -0.70 -2.36 -5.60
C THR A 18 0.12 -1.31 -6.36
N VAL A 19 0.63 -0.28 -5.69
CA VAL A 19 1.45 0.77 -6.31
C VAL A 19 2.69 0.18 -6.99
N MET A 20 3.36 -0.78 -6.34
CA MET A 20 4.56 -1.43 -6.88
C MET A 20 4.32 -2.21 -8.19
N ARG A 21 3.07 -2.62 -8.47
CA ARG A 21 2.72 -3.41 -9.67
C ARG A 21 1.96 -2.61 -10.72
N MET A 22 1.32 -1.52 -10.32
CA MET A 22 0.41 -0.77 -11.16
C MET A 22 1.10 -0.16 -12.38
N GLY A 23 2.38 0.21 -12.28
CA GLY A 23 3.14 0.74 -13.42
C GLY A 23 3.28 -0.26 -14.57
N ASP A 24 3.67 -1.50 -14.25
CA ASP A 24 3.78 -2.57 -15.26
C ASP A 24 2.40 -2.96 -15.79
N TYR A 25 1.42 -3.10 -14.90
CA TYR A 25 0.04 -3.38 -15.29
C TYR A 25 -0.53 -2.33 -16.24
N ALA A 26 -0.29 -1.05 -15.99
CA ALA A 26 -0.77 0.04 -16.83
C ALA A 26 -0.15 0.00 -18.23
N ARG A 27 1.16 -0.27 -18.31
CA ARG A 27 1.87 -0.42 -19.59
C ARG A 27 1.31 -1.60 -20.39
N ASP A 28 1.17 -2.75 -19.75
CA ASP A 28 0.73 -3.99 -20.41
C ASP A 28 -0.73 -3.93 -20.89
N ASN A 29 -1.54 -3.05 -20.30
CA ASN A 29 -2.96 -2.88 -20.62
C ASN A 29 -3.29 -1.55 -21.33
N GLY A 30 -2.28 -0.73 -21.68
CA GLY A 30 -2.51 0.57 -22.34
C GLY A 30 -3.36 1.54 -21.52
N LEU A 31 -3.12 1.62 -20.21
CA LEU A 31 -3.79 2.50 -19.27
C LEU A 31 -2.98 3.78 -19.03
N ASP A 32 -3.70 4.90 -18.98
CA ASP A 32 -3.18 6.19 -18.53
C ASP A 32 -3.61 6.41 -17.07
N VAL A 33 -2.66 6.27 -16.14
CA VAL A 33 -2.94 6.30 -14.70
C VAL A 33 -2.69 7.69 -14.13
N THR A 34 -3.75 8.30 -13.61
CA THR A 34 -3.67 9.52 -12.82
C THR A 34 -3.46 9.15 -11.35
N TRP A 35 -2.29 9.49 -10.81
CA TRP A 35 -1.95 9.19 -9.43
C TRP A 35 -2.57 10.21 -8.47
N ARG A 36 -3.27 9.72 -7.44
CA ARG A 36 -3.97 10.57 -6.47
C ARG A 36 -3.56 10.20 -5.04
N PRO A 37 -2.44 10.75 -4.53
CA PRO A 37 -2.06 10.54 -3.14
C PRO A 37 -3.06 11.21 -2.20
N PHE A 38 -3.40 10.54 -1.10
CA PHE A 38 -4.22 11.11 -0.03
C PHE A 38 -3.72 10.71 1.36
N ASP A 39 -4.14 11.45 2.38
CA ASP A 39 -3.83 11.16 3.78
C ASP A 39 -4.91 10.24 4.39
N VAL A 40 -4.62 8.95 4.46
CA VAL A 40 -5.52 7.97 5.08
C VAL A 40 -5.64 8.18 6.59
N ARG A 41 -4.61 8.71 7.26
CA ARG A 41 -4.64 8.94 8.70
C ARG A 41 -5.66 10.02 9.03
N HIS A 42 -5.70 11.10 8.24
CA HIS A 42 -6.71 12.14 8.39
C HIS A 42 -8.13 11.55 8.29
N ILE A 43 -8.38 10.72 7.28
CA ILE A 43 -9.69 10.08 7.07
C ILE A 43 -10.04 9.13 8.23
N MET A 44 -9.08 8.31 8.68
CA MET A 44 -9.28 7.39 9.81
C MET A 44 -9.63 8.12 11.10
N VAL A 45 -8.97 9.26 11.38
CA VAL A 45 -9.27 10.11 12.53
C VAL A 45 -10.67 10.71 12.41
N ALA A 46 -11.01 11.26 11.24
CA ALA A 46 -12.34 11.83 10.99
C ALA A 46 -13.46 10.78 11.16
N GLN A 47 -13.20 9.53 10.73
CA GLN A 47 -14.13 8.41 10.86
C GLN A 47 -14.10 7.73 12.26
N LYS A 48 -13.26 8.21 13.19
CA LYS A 48 -13.02 7.57 14.50
C LYS A 48 -12.67 6.07 14.39
N ASN A 49 -12.08 5.66 13.28
CA ASN A 49 -11.78 4.27 12.96
C ASN A 49 -10.28 4.04 13.07
N ILE A 50 -9.82 3.61 14.25
CA ILE A 50 -8.42 3.24 14.46
C ILE A 50 -8.24 1.78 14.06
N PRO A 51 -7.53 1.47 12.96
CA PRO A 51 -7.36 0.11 12.52
C PRO A 51 -6.61 -0.70 13.58
N PHE A 52 -7.13 -1.87 13.89
CA PHE A 52 -6.44 -2.91 14.66
C PHE A 52 -6.04 -2.57 16.10
N ARG A 53 -6.51 -1.44 16.68
CA ARG A 53 -6.16 -0.99 18.05
C ARG A 53 -6.24 -2.10 19.10
N ASP A 54 -7.31 -2.89 19.05
CA ASP A 54 -7.61 -3.92 20.08
C ASP A 54 -7.80 -5.30 19.45
N LYS A 55 -7.19 -5.57 18.29
CA LYS A 55 -7.41 -6.80 17.50
C LYS A 55 -6.09 -7.51 17.14
N PRO A 56 -5.33 -8.03 18.12
CA PRO A 56 -3.98 -8.57 17.90
C PRO A 56 -3.94 -9.73 16.89
N VAL A 57 -4.94 -10.63 16.92
CA VAL A 57 -5.05 -11.74 15.95
C VAL A 57 -5.22 -11.22 14.53
N LYS A 58 -6.04 -10.18 14.35
CA LYS A 58 -6.28 -9.57 13.04
C LYS A 58 -5.03 -8.84 12.54
N THR A 59 -4.30 -8.17 13.43
CA THR A 59 -3.00 -7.54 13.11
C THR A 59 -1.99 -8.58 12.66
N ALA A 60 -1.84 -9.68 13.40
CA ALA A 60 -0.92 -10.76 13.06
C ALA A 60 -1.26 -11.39 11.70
N TYR A 61 -2.54 -11.61 11.44
CA TYR A 61 -3.00 -12.11 10.14
C TYR A 61 -2.69 -11.14 9.00
N MET A 62 -2.96 -9.84 9.18
CA MET A 62 -2.66 -8.82 8.18
C MET A 62 -1.17 -8.83 7.80
N TRP A 63 -0.26 -8.94 8.78
CA TRP A 63 1.17 -9.01 8.49
C TRP A 63 1.55 -10.28 7.73
N ARG A 64 1.00 -11.44 8.11
CA ARG A 64 1.23 -12.70 7.38
C ARG A 64 0.68 -12.66 5.96
N ASP A 65 -0.48 -12.02 5.75
CA ASP A 65 -1.06 -11.83 4.42
C ASP A 65 -0.18 -10.90 3.56
N MET A 66 0.37 -9.84 4.16
CA MET A 66 1.34 -8.95 3.52
C MET A 66 2.62 -9.70 3.09
N GLU A 67 3.17 -10.57 3.94
CA GLU A 67 4.34 -11.40 3.61
C GLU A 67 4.06 -12.31 2.40
N ARG A 68 2.97 -13.07 2.45
CA ARG A 68 2.57 -14.00 1.38
C ARG A 68 2.38 -13.30 0.04
N ARG A 69 1.73 -12.13 0.04
CA ARG A 69 1.50 -11.35 -1.19
C ARG A 69 2.78 -10.73 -1.70
N ALA A 70 3.65 -10.23 -0.81
CA ALA A 70 4.93 -9.69 -1.22
C ALA A 70 5.79 -10.78 -1.88
N GLU A 71 5.83 -11.99 -1.30
CA GLU A 71 6.49 -13.16 -1.88
C GLU A 71 5.91 -13.53 -3.25
N LEU A 72 4.57 -13.63 -3.35
CA LEU A 72 3.87 -13.92 -4.61
C LEU A 72 4.23 -12.95 -5.74
N TYR A 73 4.47 -11.68 -5.40
CA TYR A 73 4.77 -10.63 -6.38
C TYR A 73 6.25 -10.28 -6.46
N GLY A 74 7.14 -10.97 -5.74
CA GLY A 74 8.58 -10.66 -5.69
C GLY A 74 8.89 -9.27 -5.12
N LEU A 75 8.03 -8.71 -4.27
CA LEU A 75 8.16 -7.35 -3.74
C LEU A 75 9.00 -7.30 -2.46
N PRO A 76 9.90 -6.30 -2.30
CA PRO A 76 10.74 -6.18 -1.13
C PRO A 76 9.97 -5.59 0.05
N ILE A 77 9.47 -6.44 0.95
CA ILE A 77 8.86 -6.01 2.22
C ILE A 77 9.77 -6.33 3.40
N ARG A 78 9.89 -5.39 4.36
CA ARG A 78 10.48 -5.67 5.67
C ARG A 78 9.39 -5.67 6.72
N VAL A 79 8.73 -6.80 6.90
CA VAL A 79 7.68 -6.91 7.92
C VAL A 79 8.30 -6.72 9.30
N PRO A 80 7.68 -5.87 10.16
CA PRO A 80 8.28 -5.59 11.45
C PRO A 80 8.07 -6.79 12.36
N ARG A 81 9.15 -7.36 12.89
CA ARG A 81 9.06 -8.29 14.03
C ARG A 81 8.45 -7.54 15.22
N PRO A 82 7.63 -8.20 16.05
CA PRO A 82 7.04 -7.55 17.22
C PRO A 82 8.10 -6.86 18.11
N PRO A 83 7.85 -5.63 18.60
CA PRO A 83 6.67 -4.80 18.38
C PRO A 83 6.66 -4.07 17.02
N ILE A 84 5.51 -4.16 16.33
CA ILE A 84 5.26 -3.66 14.97
C ILE A 84 5.53 -2.15 14.86
N ARG A 85 6.50 -1.74 14.03
CA ARG A 85 6.71 -0.34 13.64
C ARG A 85 6.39 -0.14 12.16
N PHE A 86 5.55 0.83 11.82
CA PHE A 86 4.97 1.06 10.48
C PHE A 86 5.94 1.56 9.38
N ARG A 87 7.26 1.47 9.57
CA ARG A 87 8.28 1.96 8.61
C ARG A 87 8.91 0.79 7.84
N THR A 88 8.09 0.05 7.11
CA THR A 88 8.40 -1.33 6.67
C THR A 88 8.45 -1.51 5.16
N CYS A 89 7.82 -0.62 4.41
CA CYS A 89 7.79 -0.67 2.95
C CYS A 89 8.72 0.40 2.36
N ARG A 90 9.63 -0.02 1.47
CA ARG A 90 10.45 0.91 0.69
C ARG A 90 9.64 1.34 -0.53
N TRP A 91 9.02 2.51 -0.44
CA TRP A 91 8.26 3.10 -1.54
C TRP A 91 9.19 3.50 -2.70
N PRO A 92 8.70 3.42 -3.95
CA PRO A 92 9.50 3.80 -5.12
C PRO A 92 9.80 5.30 -5.07
N THR A 93 11.02 5.72 -5.36
CA THR A 93 11.41 7.15 -5.35
C THR A 93 11.19 7.83 -6.70
N GLU A 94 10.68 7.10 -7.69
CA GLU A 94 10.53 7.60 -9.06
C GLU A 94 9.37 8.58 -9.19
N SER A 95 9.60 9.73 -9.84
CA SER A 95 8.63 10.81 -10.01
C SER A 95 7.32 10.36 -10.68
N ARG A 96 7.33 9.30 -11.49
CA ARG A 96 6.13 8.78 -12.18
C ARG A 96 5.01 8.30 -11.26
N TYR A 97 5.30 8.09 -9.97
CA TYR A 97 4.31 7.75 -8.95
C TYR A 97 3.86 8.95 -8.11
N TRP A 98 4.59 10.06 -8.20
CA TRP A 98 4.49 11.22 -7.29
C TRP A 98 4.01 12.51 -7.98
N ALA A 99 3.78 12.48 -9.30
CA ALA A 99 3.28 13.58 -10.10
C ALA A 99 1.78 13.45 -10.38
#